data_AF-A0A832V356-F1
#
_entry.id   AF-A0A832V356-F1
#
_cell.length_a   1.000
_cell.length_b   1.000
_cell.length_c   1.000
_cell.angle_alpha   90.00
_cell.angle_beta   90.00
_cell.angle_gamma   90.00
#
_symmetry.space_group_name_H-M   'P 1'
#
loop_
_entity.id
_entity.type
_entity.pdbx_description
1 polymer ?
#
loop_
_entity_poly.entity_id
_entity_poly.type
_entity_poly.pdbx_seq_one_letter_code
_entity_poly.pdbx_strand_id
1 'polypeptide(L)'
;MEYVRIPQRRIGVLIGHDGETRKEFEVATGCTLEIDSRTGIVRVVQPERGDALLALQLLAVVRAIGRGFSPETARELLDPETYLEVIDIRDHTGHARKRLERMRGRVIGRNGKTRRIIEEQSNARMAVQGHTVALIGSLEA
;
A
#
# COMPACT_ATOMS: atom_id res chain seq x y z
N MET A 1 10.40 3.14 -16.38
CA MET A 1 11.01 3.25 -15.04
C MET A 1 9.98 3.90 -14.15
N GLU A 2 9.39 3.12 -13.25
CA GLU A 2 8.36 3.62 -12.34
C GLU A 2 8.93 3.68 -10.92
N TYR A 3 8.62 4.78 -10.24
CA TYR A 3 9.01 4.99 -8.86
C TYR A 3 7.79 5.40 -8.06
N VAL A 4 7.79 5.05 -6.78
CA VAL A 4 6.77 5.46 -5.83
C VAL A 4 7.42 6.13 -4.65
N ARG A 5 6.79 7.18 -4.16
CA ARG A 5 7.21 7.85 -2.93
C ARG A 5 6.38 7.34 -1.76
N ILE A 6 7.05 6.81 -0.74
CA ILE A 6 6.42 6.35 0.49
C ILE A 6 6.84 7.23 1.68
N PRO A 7 6.02 7.33 2.74
CA PRO A 7 6.41 8.06 3.95
C PRO A 7 7.65 7.44 4.59
N GLN A 8 8.59 8.26 5.07
CA GLN A 8 9.85 7.77 5.64
C GLN A 8 9.66 6.73 6.75
N ARG A 9 8.68 6.94 7.64
CA ARG A 9 8.33 6.00 8.72
C ARG A 9 7.89 4.60 8.24
N ARG A 10 7.58 4.43 6.95
CA ARG A 10 7.16 3.16 6.34
C ARG A 10 8.29 2.47 5.59
N ILE A 11 9.43 3.13 5.39
CA ILE A 11 10.60 2.51 4.76
C ILE A 11 11.07 1.30 5.57
N GLY A 12 11.14 1.42 6.90
CA GLY A 12 11.51 0.30 7.76
C GLY A 12 10.59 -0.92 7.61
N VAL A 13 9.29 -0.70 7.37
CA VAL A 13 8.31 -1.78 7.12
C VAL A 13 8.54 -2.43 5.75
N LEU A 14 8.90 -1.65 4.73
CA LEU A 14 9.22 -2.17 3.41
C LEU A 14 10.52 -2.98 3.41
N ILE A 15 11.51 -2.56 4.19
CA ILE A 15 12.80 -3.25 4.31
C ILE A 15 12.64 -4.53 5.15
N GLY A 16 11.94 -4.46 6.29
CA GLY A 16 11.83 -5.55 7.26
C GLY A 16 13.08 -5.69 8.13
N HIS A 17 13.05 -6.59 9.12
CA HIS A 17 14.23 -6.88 9.94
C HIS A 17 15.33 -7.47 9.06
N ASP A 18 16.56 -6.95 9.14
CA ASP A 18 17.70 -7.37 8.28
C ASP A 18 17.41 -7.43 6.76
N GLY A 19 16.42 -6.65 6.30
CA GLY A 19 16.02 -6.63 4.90
C GLY A 19 15.15 -7.81 4.46
N GLU A 20 14.57 -8.59 5.39
CA GLU A 20 13.79 -9.80 5.10
C GLU A 20 12.61 -9.53 4.15
N THR A 21 11.82 -8.48 4.41
CA THR A 21 10.63 -8.15 3.63
C THR A 21 11.00 -7.73 2.22
N ARG A 22 12.05 -6.89 2.08
CA ARG A 22 12.55 -6.52 0.75
C ARG A 22 12.97 -7.77 -0.03
N LYS A 23 13.80 -8.63 0.58
CA LYS A 23 14.30 -9.85 -0.07
C LYS A 23 13.17 -10.79 -0.48
N GLU A 24 12.15 -10.94 0.36
CA GLU A 24 10.97 -11.75 0.07
C GLU A 24 10.28 -11.30 -1.23
N PHE A 25 10.02 -10.00 -1.38
CA PHE A 25 9.38 -9.46 -2.57
C PHE A 25 10.29 -9.49 -3.81
N GLU A 26 11.59 -9.23 -3.65
CA GLU A 26 12.56 -9.34 -4.74
C GLU A 26 12.66 -10.77 -5.27
N VAL A 27 12.68 -11.77 -4.38
CA VAL A 27 12.68 -13.19 -4.75
C VAL A 27 11.37 -13.59 -5.43
N ALA A 28 10.22 -13.15 -4.90
CA ALA A 28 8.91 -13.49 -5.45
C ALA A 28 8.68 -12.93 -6.87
N THR A 29 9.31 -11.81 -7.20
CA THR A 29 9.06 -11.07 -8.46
C THR A 29 10.23 -11.11 -9.44
N GLY A 30 11.42 -11.52 -8.99
CA GLY A 30 12.68 -11.40 -9.75
C GLY A 30 13.14 -9.95 -9.98
N CYS A 31 12.43 -8.97 -9.42
CA CYS A 31 12.77 -7.55 -9.51
C CYS A 31 13.63 -7.11 -8.31
N THR A 32 14.24 -5.94 -8.40
CA THR A 32 15.05 -5.33 -7.33
C THR A 32 14.43 -4.02 -6.86
N LEU A 33 14.49 -3.75 -5.56
CA LEU A 33 14.05 -2.50 -4.94
C LEU A 33 15.23 -1.59 -4.61
N GLU A 34 15.33 -0.47 -5.32
CA GLU A 34 16.25 0.61 -4.96
C GLU A 34 15.51 1.61 -4.06
N ILE A 35 15.95 1.74 -2.81
CA ILE A 35 15.28 2.54 -1.78
C ILE A 35 16.19 3.69 -1.37
N ASP A 36 15.77 4.93 -1.62
CA ASP A 36 16.38 6.12 -1.04
C ASP A 36 15.73 6.42 0.31
N SER A 37 16.43 6.06 1.38
CA SER A 37 15.92 6.23 2.74
C SER A 37 15.77 7.68 3.18
N ARG A 38 16.42 8.64 2.50
CA ARG A 38 16.33 10.07 2.80
C ARG A 38 15.10 10.71 2.16
N THR A 39 14.79 10.36 0.92
CA THR A 39 13.67 10.98 0.19
C THR A 39 12.37 10.17 0.29
N GLY A 40 12.48 8.87 0.60
CA GLY A 40 11.39 7.90 0.54
C GLY A 40 11.01 7.49 -0.87
N ILE A 41 11.86 7.77 -1.87
CA ILE A 41 11.69 7.32 -3.24
C ILE A 41 12.12 5.85 -3.31
N VAL A 42 11.24 5.01 -3.84
CA VAL A 42 11.50 3.59 -4.10
C VAL A 42 11.34 3.37 -5.59
N ARG A 43 12.34 2.77 -6.23
CA ARG A 43 12.32 2.38 -7.64
C ARG A 43 12.26 0.87 -7.74
N VAL A 44 11.41 0.39 -8.64
CA VAL A 44 11.38 -1.02 -9.04
C VAL A 44 12.26 -1.18 -10.27
N VAL A 45 13.28 -2.02 -10.17
CA VAL A 45 14.21 -2.34 -11.26
C VAL A 45 13.91 -3.76 -11.73
N GLN A 46 13.52 -3.89 -12.99
CA GLN A 46 13.23 -5.17 -13.63
C GLN A 46 14.46 -5.64 -14.42
N PRO A 47 14.79 -6.94 -14.43
CA PRO A 47 15.84 -7.48 -15.29
C PRO A 47 15.44 -7.43 -16.78
N GLU A 48 16.41 -7.47 -17.70
CA GLU A 48 16.16 -7.32 -19.15
C GLU A 48 15.14 -8.32 -19.73
N ARG A 49 15.03 -9.51 -19.12
CA ARG A 49 14.06 -10.56 -19.51
C ARG A 49 13.04 -10.85 -18.40
N GLY A 50 12.80 -9.88 -17.51
CA GLY A 50 11.84 -10.02 -16.42
C GLY A 50 10.39 -9.88 -16.88
N ASP A 51 9.45 -10.22 -16.01
CA ASP A 51 8.02 -10.00 -16.24
C ASP A 51 7.63 -8.57 -15.86
N ALA A 52 7.05 -7.83 -16.82
CA ALA A 52 6.61 -6.45 -16.60
C ALA A 52 5.42 -6.37 -15.65
N LEU A 53 4.55 -7.39 -15.63
CA LEU A 53 3.40 -7.45 -14.73
C LEU A 53 3.87 -7.55 -13.27
N LEU A 54 4.84 -8.44 -12.99
CA LEU A 54 5.42 -8.57 -11.65
C LEU A 54 6.08 -7.27 -11.17
N ALA A 55 6.71 -6.51 -12.07
CA ALA A 55 7.27 -5.20 -11.72
C ALA A 55 6.18 -4.18 -11.33
N LEU A 56 5.05 -4.16 -12.06
CA LEU A 56 3.89 -3.31 -11.74
C LEU A 56 3.21 -3.73 -10.43
N GLN A 57 3.04 -5.04 -10.21
CA GLN A 57 2.51 -5.57 -8.96
C GLN A 57 3.41 -5.24 -7.78
N LEU A 58 4.74 -5.36 -7.93
CA LEU A 58 5.68 -4.93 -6.90
C LEU A 58 5.57 -3.44 -6.61
N LEU A 59 5.36 -2.59 -7.63
CA LEU A 59 5.10 -1.18 -7.41
C LEU A 59 3.82 -0.95 -6.59
N ALA A 60 2.75 -1.72 -6.87
CA ALA A 60 1.51 -1.69 -6.09
C ALA A 60 1.75 -2.13 -4.64
N VAL A 61 2.52 -3.21 -4.40
CA VAL A 61 2.94 -3.66 -3.07
C VAL A 61 3.64 -2.53 -2.30
N VAL A 62 4.65 -1.89 -2.91
CA VAL A 62 5.37 -0.78 -2.28
C VAL A 62 4.42 0.38 -1.95
N ARG A 63 3.49 0.70 -2.87
CA ARG A 63 2.47 1.73 -2.66
C ARG A 63 1.55 1.37 -1.50
N ALA A 64 1.07 0.13 -1.41
CA ALA A 64 0.24 -0.37 -0.34
C ALA A 64 0.92 -0.29 1.04
N ILE A 65 2.17 -0.74 1.15
CA ILE A 65 2.97 -0.63 2.37
C ILE A 65 3.13 0.85 2.75
N GLY A 66 3.38 1.71 1.77
CA GLY A 66 3.43 3.17 1.97
C GLY A 66 2.13 3.77 2.49
N ARG A 67 0.97 3.16 2.18
CA ARG A 67 -0.37 3.59 2.60
C ARG A 67 -0.89 2.92 3.87
N GLY A 68 -0.08 2.07 4.50
CA GLY A 68 -0.33 1.60 5.86
C GLY A 68 -0.63 0.10 5.98
N PHE A 69 -0.64 -0.65 4.88
CA PHE A 69 -0.78 -2.10 4.92
C PHE A 69 0.48 -2.79 5.45
N SER A 70 0.33 -3.92 6.14
CA SER A 70 1.48 -4.75 6.51
C SER A 70 2.02 -5.49 5.28
N PRO A 71 3.27 -5.99 5.32
CA PRO A 71 3.83 -6.78 4.22
C PRO A 71 2.97 -7.98 3.85
N GLU A 72 2.40 -8.67 4.84
CA GLU A 72 1.61 -9.88 4.65
C GLU A 72 0.34 -9.58 3.84
N THR A 73 -0.36 -8.49 4.15
CA THR A 73 -1.53 -8.06 3.37
C THR A 73 -1.14 -7.52 2.01
N ALA A 74 -0.03 -6.76 1.93
CA ALA A 74 0.43 -6.21 0.64
C ALA A 74 0.81 -7.32 -0.35
N ARG A 75 1.27 -8.48 0.13
CA ARG A 75 1.61 -9.65 -0.70
C ARG A 75 0.45 -10.16 -1.55
N GLU A 76 -0.79 -9.93 -1.13
CA GLU A 76 -2.00 -10.28 -1.91
C GLU A 76 -1.98 -9.62 -3.30
N LEU A 77 -1.34 -8.45 -3.47
CA LEU A 77 -1.24 -7.74 -4.75
C LEU A 77 -0.31 -8.39 -5.79
N LEU A 78 0.39 -9.48 -5.42
CA LEU A 78 1.10 -10.32 -6.38
C LEU A 78 0.15 -11.25 -7.15
N ASP A 79 -1.10 -11.38 -6.71
CA ASP A 79 -2.17 -12.00 -7.48
C ASP A 79 -2.68 -11.01 -8.55
N PRO A 80 -2.71 -11.38 -9.85
CA PRO A 80 -3.22 -10.53 -10.93
C PRO A 80 -4.68 -10.08 -10.75
N GLU A 81 -5.48 -10.83 -10.01
CA GLU A 81 -6.90 -10.54 -9.76
C GLU A 81 -7.12 -9.66 -8.52
N THR A 82 -6.04 -9.25 -7.84
CA THR A 82 -6.08 -8.39 -6.65
C THR A 82 -5.57 -6.99 -6.97
N TYR A 83 -6.33 -5.98 -6.54
CA TYR A 83 -6.11 -4.59 -6.88
C TYR A 83 -5.93 -3.73 -5.63
N LEU A 84 -5.13 -2.67 -5.78
CA LEU A 84 -4.96 -1.62 -4.78
C LEU A 84 -5.74 -0.37 -5.21
N GLU A 85 -6.76 -0.01 -4.44
CA GLU A 85 -7.48 1.26 -4.62
C GLU A 85 -7.04 2.25 -3.54
N VAL A 86 -6.76 3.50 -3.91
CA VAL A 86 -6.30 4.55 -2.99
C VAL A 86 -7.14 5.81 -3.14
N ILE A 87 -8.01 6.03 -2.17
CA ILE A 87 -8.92 7.16 -2.11
C ILE A 87 -8.30 8.28 -1.28
N ASP A 88 -8.18 9.48 -1.85
CA ASP A 88 -7.77 10.67 -1.11
C ASP A 88 -8.97 11.33 -0.42
N ILE A 89 -8.94 11.38 0.91
CA ILE A 89 -10.01 11.97 1.72
C ILE A 89 -10.16 13.47 1.42
N ARG A 90 -9.10 14.13 0.94
CA ARG A 90 -9.10 15.55 0.61
C ARG A 90 -10.01 15.85 -0.58
N ASP A 91 -10.19 14.91 -1.49
CA ASP A 91 -11.05 15.07 -2.67
C ASP A 91 -12.52 15.22 -2.27
N HIS A 92 -12.91 14.70 -1.10
CA HIS A 92 -14.27 14.79 -0.56
C HIS A 92 -14.45 15.79 0.58
N THR A 93 -13.36 16.26 1.21
CA THR A 93 -13.43 17.08 2.44
C THR A 93 -12.62 18.37 2.40
N GLY A 94 -11.87 18.59 1.32
CA GLY A 94 -10.85 19.63 1.20
C GLY A 94 -9.66 19.42 2.13
N HIS A 95 -8.81 20.45 2.26
CA HIS A 95 -7.51 20.33 2.93
C HIS A 95 -7.51 20.63 4.45
N ALA A 96 -8.67 20.92 5.05
CA ALA A 96 -8.73 21.34 6.45
C ALA A 96 -8.45 20.18 7.42
N ARG A 97 -7.41 20.30 8.25
CA ARG A 97 -6.95 19.25 9.17
C ARG A 97 -8.07 18.67 10.06
N LYS A 98 -8.89 19.54 10.67
CA LYS A 98 -10.02 19.12 11.51
C LYS A 98 -11.07 18.31 10.74
N ARG A 99 -11.31 18.62 9.45
CA ARG A 99 -12.25 17.84 8.61
C ARG A 99 -11.67 16.48 8.26
N LEU A 100 -10.39 16.41 7.92
CA LEU A 100 -9.68 15.15 7.66
C LEU A 100 -9.69 14.23 8.89
N GLU A 101 -9.38 14.76 10.08
CA GLU A 101 -9.44 14.02 11.34
C GLU A 101 -10.84 13.44 11.59
N ARG A 102 -11.88 14.26 11.45
CA ARG A 102 -13.27 13.80 11.61
C ARG A 102 -13.68 12.76 10.56
N MET A 103 -13.22 12.88 9.32
CA MET A 103 -13.56 11.92 8.27
C MET A 103 -12.86 10.58 8.51
N ARG A 104 -11.56 10.59 8.84
CA ARG A 104 -10.84 9.37 9.24
C ARG A 104 -11.51 8.67 10.41
N GLY A 105 -11.86 9.43 11.46
CA GLY A 105 -12.55 8.87 12.63
C GLY A 105 -13.88 8.21 12.29
N ARG A 106 -14.61 8.74 11.30
CA ARG A 106 -15.89 8.17 10.83
C ARG A 106 -15.69 6.91 9.98
N VAL A 107 -14.71 6.89 9.08
CA VAL A 107 -14.38 5.69 8.26
C VAL A 107 -13.90 4.54 9.16
N ILE A 108 -13.07 4.84 10.15
CA ILE A 108 -12.60 3.82 11.12
C ILE A 108 -13.76 3.37 12.01
N GLY A 109 -14.57 4.33 12.50
CA GLY A 109 -15.65 4.08 13.44
C GLY A 109 -15.14 3.80 14.86
N ARG A 110 -16.06 3.74 15.82
CA ARG A 110 -15.73 3.45 17.22
C ARG A 110 -15.06 2.08 17.33
N ASN A 111 -13.86 2.03 17.92
CA ASN A 111 -13.05 0.81 18.08
C ASN A 111 -12.82 0.05 16.75
N GLY A 112 -12.82 0.75 15.61
CA GLY A 112 -12.66 0.14 14.29
C GLY A 112 -13.90 -0.57 13.76
N LYS A 113 -15.07 -0.41 14.39
CA LYS A 113 -16.30 -1.14 14.01
C LYS A 113 -16.71 -0.90 12.56
N THR A 114 -16.69 0.34 12.10
CA THR A 114 -17.08 0.68 10.71
C THR A 114 -16.10 0.09 9.72
N ARG A 115 -14.78 0.17 10.00
CA ARG A 115 -13.77 -0.49 9.17
C ARG A 115 -14.03 -1.98 9.04
N ARG A 116 -14.26 -2.69 10.14
CA ARG A 116 -14.52 -4.14 10.12
C ARG A 116 -15.74 -4.49 9.28
N ILE A 117 -16.82 -3.73 9.41
CA ILE A 117 -18.03 -3.93 8.60
C ILE A 117 -17.72 -3.77 7.11
N ILE A 118 -16.95 -2.74 6.73
CA ILE A 118 -16.54 -2.53 5.33
C ILE A 118 -15.73 -3.74 4.84
N GLU A 119 -14.72 -4.16 5.62
CA GLU A 119 -13.86 -5.30 5.27
C GLU A 119 -14.65 -6.61 5.16
N GLU A 120 -15.61 -6.87 6.07
CA GLU A 120 -16.46 -8.06 6.08
C GLU A 120 -17.46 -8.08 4.91
N GLN A 121 -18.04 -6.94 4.56
CA GLN A 121 -19.05 -6.87 3.49
C GLN A 121 -18.44 -6.84 2.09
N SER A 122 -17.24 -6.30 1.95
CA SER A 122 -16.52 -6.28 0.66
C SER A 122 -15.58 -7.46 0.48
N ASN A 123 -15.18 -8.15 1.55
CA ASN A 123 -14.02 -9.04 1.54
C ASN A 123 -12.70 -8.34 1.16
N ALA A 124 -12.66 -7.01 1.17
CA ALA A 124 -11.43 -6.23 1.00
C ALA A 124 -10.73 -5.97 2.34
N ARG A 125 -9.44 -5.64 2.27
CA ARG A 125 -8.62 -5.18 3.40
C ARG A 125 -8.53 -3.66 3.36
N MET A 126 -8.66 -2.98 4.50
CA MET A 126 -8.64 -1.52 4.55
C MET A 126 -7.56 -0.94 5.46
N ALA A 127 -6.76 -0.02 4.91
CA ALA A 127 -5.81 0.82 5.64
C ALA A 127 -6.22 2.29 5.60
N VAL A 128 -6.19 2.98 6.74
CA VAL A 128 -6.41 4.43 6.83
C VAL A 128 -5.14 5.10 7.32
N GLN A 129 -4.48 5.86 6.45
CA GLN A 129 -3.20 6.51 6.79
C GLN A 129 -3.09 7.92 6.22
N GLY A 130 -2.69 8.86 7.06
CA GLY A 130 -2.46 10.24 6.62
C GLY A 130 -3.75 10.87 6.11
N HIS A 131 -3.85 11.13 4.82
CA HIS A 131 -5.05 11.66 4.19
C HIS A 131 -5.69 10.66 3.19
N THR A 132 -5.26 9.40 3.21
CA THR A 132 -5.76 8.36 2.29
C THR A 132 -6.44 7.22 3.02
N VAL A 133 -7.47 6.66 2.39
CA VAL A 133 -8.02 5.34 2.66
C VAL A 133 -7.58 4.44 1.51
N ALA A 134 -6.99 3.29 1.81
CA ALA A 134 -6.54 2.34 0.82
C ALA A 134 -7.23 1.00 1.03
N LEU A 135 -7.58 0.34 -0.07
CA LEU A 135 -8.27 -0.95 -0.11
C LEU A 135 -7.45 -1.94 -0.94
N ILE A 136 -7.37 -3.19 -0.48
CA ILE A 136 -6.83 -4.32 -1.24
C ILE A 136 -7.92 -5.38 -1.36
N GLY A 137 -8.24 -5.81 -2.57
CA GLY A 137 -9.27 -6.80 -2.84
C GLY A 137 -9.43 -7.08 -4.33
N SER A 138 -10.30 -8.03 -4.67
CA SER A 138 -10.66 -8.29 -6.07
C SER A 138 -11.58 -7.20 -6.62
N LEU A 139 -11.79 -7.17 -7.94
CA LEU A 139 -12.67 -6.19 -8.57
C LEU A 139 -14.16 -6.37 -8.18
N GLU A 140 -14.54 -7.58 -7.78
CA GLU A 140 -15.91 -7.94 -7.37
C GLU A 140 -16.18 -7.72 -5.87
N ALA A 141 -15.14 -7.31 -5.13
CA ALA A 141 -15.16 -7.03 -3.70
C ALA A 141 -15.92 -5.72 -3.35
#